data_AF-A0A968A2M5-F1
#
_entry.id   AF-A0A968A2M5-F1
#
_cell.length_a   1.000
_cell.length_b   1.000
_cell.length_c   1.000
_cell.angle_alpha   90.00
_cell.angle_beta   90.00
_cell.angle_gamma   90.00
#
_symmetry.space_group_name_H-M   'P 1'
#
loop_
_entity.id
_entity.type
_entity.pdbx_description
1 polymer ?
#
loop_
_entity_poly.entity_id
_entity_poly.type
_entity_poly.pdbx_seq_one_letter_code
_entity_poly.pdbx_strand_id
1 'polypeptide(L)'
;MTAKPGEIGEENTLMFIQEPSGGPWSGIPVSSLDGYPHAGLDEGVLVQAVGMVTETQYGDSSVTQLILSPEDGALSVLDRGEGIQPAILQTGDLPETDPMVSEHWESVLVKFVEPEIVNVDVGDGDWLVDDGSGTV
;
A
#
# COMPACT_ATOMS: atom_id res chain seq x y z
N MET A 1 -11.78 -6.10 2.94
CA MET A 1 -11.41 -6.89 1.76
C MET A 1 -9.93 -6.68 1.55
N THR A 2 -9.09 -7.54 2.10
CA THR A 2 -7.66 -7.57 1.78
C THR A 2 -7.50 -8.39 0.51
N ALA A 3 -6.82 -7.83 -0.48
CA ALA A 3 -6.47 -8.60 -1.66
C ALA A 3 -5.36 -9.60 -1.27
N LYS A 4 -5.38 -10.80 -1.83
CA LYS A 4 -4.34 -11.81 -1.55
C LYS A 4 -2.95 -11.25 -1.88
N PRO A 5 -1.87 -11.79 -1.29
CA PRO A 5 -0.52 -11.43 -1.71
C PRO A 5 -0.35 -11.56 -3.24
N GLY A 6 -0.15 -10.43 -3.92
CA GLY A 6 -0.01 -10.34 -5.38
C GLY A 6 -1.30 -10.10 -6.18
N GLU A 7 -2.45 -9.95 -5.52
CA GLU A 7 -3.73 -9.63 -6.17
C GLU A 7 -3.92 -8.10 -6.16
N ILE A 8 -3.70 -7.46 -7.31
CA ILE A 8 -4.27 -6.13 -7.57
C ILE A 8 -5.75 -6.40 -7.90
N GLY A 9 -6.68 -5.81 -7.15
CA GLY A 9 -8.10 -6.17 -7.17
C GLY A 9 -8.70 -6.39 -8.57
N GLU A 10 -9.71 -7.26 -8.65
CA GLU A 10 -10.27 -7.89 -9.88
C GLU A 10 -10.59 -6.94 -11.07
N GLU A 11 -10.55 -5.61 -10.88
CA GLU A 11 -10.91 -4.58 -11.85
C GLU A 11 -9.80 -3.55 -12.16
N ASN A 12 -8.55 -3.74 -11.70
CA ASN A 12 -7.43 -2.77 -11.87
C ASN A 12 -7.78 -1.35 -11.42
N THR A 13 -8.57 -1.22 -10.34
CA THR A 13 -9.09 0.05 -9.85
C THR A 13 -8.38 0.57 -8.61
N LEU A 14 -7.38 -0.14 -8.09
CA LEU A 14 -6.60 0.26 -6.93
C LEU A 14 -5.10 0.21 -7.24
N MET A 15 -4.40 1.28 -6.88
CA MET A 15 -2.94 1.34 -6.85
C MET A 15 -2.48 2.05 -5.57
N PHE A 16 -1.19 1.99 -5.28
CA PHE A 16 -0.58 2.72 -4.17
C PHE A 16 0.45 3.68 -4.74
N ILE A 17 0.44 4.91 -4.24
CA ILE A 17 1.52 5.88 -4.49
C ILE A 17 2.13 6.26 -3.16
N GLN A 18 3.40 6.65 -3.19
CA GLN A 18 4.06 7.22 -2.03
C GLN A 18 4.95 8.40 -2.41
N GLU A 19 5.26 9.25 -1.44
CA GLU A 19 6.25 10.30 -1.63
C GLU A 19 7.63 9.70 -1.95
N PRO A 20 8.44 10.33 -2.84
CA PRO A 20 9.76 9.81 -3.21
C PRO A 20 10.74 9.66 -2.04
N SER A 21 10.59 10.45 -0.98
CA SER A 21 11.40 10.32 0.24
C SER A 21 11.05 9.09 1.07
N GLY A 22 9.88 8.49 0.86
CA GLY A 22 9.35 7.38 1.66
C GLY A 22 9.13 7.76 3.13
N GLY A 23 9.04 6.73 3.97
CA GLY A 23 8.88 6.85 5.42
C GLY A 23 7.43 6.81 5.91
N PRO A 24 7.22 7.00 7.21
CA PRO A 24 5.88 7.00 7.81
C PRO A 24 4.96 8.03 7.15
N TRP A 25 3.71 7.65 6.93
CA TRP A 25 2.65 8.47 6.33
C TRP A 25 2.93 8.95 4.89
N SER A 26 3.90 8.35 4.21
CA SER A 26 4.25 8.76 2.85
C SER A 26 3.34 8.14 1.78
N GLY A 27 2.59 7.10 2.12
CA GLY A 27 1.77 6.31 1.21
C GLY A 27 0.29 6.68 1.24
N ILE A 28 -0.39 6.53 0.11
CA ILE A 28 -1.85 6.64 0.02
C ILE A 28 -2.39 5.67 -1.04
N PRO A 29 -3.51 4.98 -0.79
CA PRO A 29 -4.22 4.25 -1.82
C PRO A 29 -4.87 5.23 -2.79
N VAL A 30 -4.77 4.92 -4.06
CA VAL A 30 -5.39 5.67 -5.15
C VAL A 30 -6.38 4.74 -5.83
N SER A 31 -7.61 5.19 -6.02
CA SER A 31 -8.64 4.46 -6.75
C SER A 31 -9.08 5.16 -8.03
N SER A 32 -9.46 4.36 -9.02
CA SER A 32 -9.99 4.80 -10.32
C SER A 32 -11.27 4.01 -10.62
N LEU A 33 -12.38 4.72 -10.84
CA LEU A 33 -13.66 4.08 -11.21
C LEU A 33 -13.61 3.46 -12.61
N ASP A 34 -12.76 3.99 -13.48
CA ASP A 34 -12.59 3.53 -14.87
C ASP A 34 -11.38 2.58 -15.03
N GLY A 35 -10.71 2.23 -13.93
CA GLY A 35 -9.50 1.42 -13.90
C GLY A 35 -8.23 2.16 -14.31
N TYR A 36 -7.10 1.47 -14.24
CA TYR A 36 -5.77 1.98 -14.64
C TYR A 36 -5.23 1.31 -15.91
N PRO A 37 -4.51 2.06 -16.78
CA PRO A 37 -3.67 1.44 -17.78
C PRO A 37 -2.44 0.82 -17.10
N HIS A 38 -2.37 -0.50 -17.01
CA HIS A 38 -1.22 -1.20 -16.39
C HIS A 38 0.12 -0.93 -17.09
N ALA A 39 0.10 -0.62 -18.39
CA ALA A 39 1.32 -0.39 -19.13
C ALA A 39 2.02 0.91 -18.68
N GLY A 40 3.17 0.77 -18.01
CA GLY A 40 4.02 1.88 -17.61
C GLY A 40 3.73 2.49 -16.25
N LEU A 41 2.95 1.80 -15.41
CA LEU A 41 2.74 2.10 -13.98
C LEU A 41 3.42 1.03 -13.10
N ASP A 42 4.61 0.59 -13.49
CA ASP A 42 5.41 -0.34 -12.71
C ASP A 42 5.82 0.28 -11.36
N GLU A 43 6.16 -0.57 -10.38
CA GLU A 43 6.69 -0.11 -9.09
C GLU A 43 7.89 0.83 -9.29
N GLY A 44 7.89 1.96 -8.58
CA GLY A 44 8.98 2.94 -8.63
C GLY A 44 8.88 3.99 -9.74
N VAL A 45 7.85 3.94 -10.58
CA VAL A 45 7.54 5.03 -11.52
C VAL A 45 7.08 6.28 -10.75
N LEU A 46 7.67 7.44 -11.07
CA LEU A 46 7.25 8.72 -10.52
C LEU A 46 6.01 9.22 -11.27
N VAL A 47 4.93 9.43 -10.53
CA VAL A 47 3.66 9.89 -11.08
C VAL A 47 3.21 11.21 -10.43
N GLN A 48 2.35 11.92 -11.14
CA GLN A 48 1.46 12.93 -10.56
C GLN A 48 0.04 12.40 -10.63
N ALA A 49 -0.62 12.38 -9.48
CA ALA A 49 -2.03 12.02 -9.34
C ALA A 49 -2.83 13.22 -8.81
N VAL A 50 -4.00 13.47 -9.38
CA VAL A 50 -4.94 14.51 -8.97
C VAL A 50 -6.31 13.89 -8.81
N GLY A 51 -6.96 14.18 -7.69
CA GLY A 51 -8.23 13.60 -7.35
C GLY A 51 -8.82 14.16 -6.07
N MET A 52 -9.87 13.51 -5.61
CA MET A 52 -10.58 13.85 -4.38
C MET A 52 -10.12 12.94 -3.24
N VAL A 53 -9.66 13.54 -2.14
CA VAL A 53 -9.39 12.80 -0.90
C VAL A 53 -10.71 12.43 -0.25
N THR A 54 -10.89 11.15 0.08
CA THR A 54 -12.13 10.60 0.65
C THR A 54 -11.83 9.58 1.74
N GLU A 55 -12.63 9.60 2.80
CA GLU A 55 -12.68 8.52 3.78
C GLU A 55 -13.74 7.49 3.36
N THR A 56 -13.31 6.28 3.03
CA THR A 56 -14.22 5.23 2.54
C THR A 56 -14.40 4.15 3.57
N GLN A 57 -15.65 3.90 3.95
CA GLN A 57 -16.01 2.91 4.96
C GLN A 57 -16.08 1.50 4.35
N TYR A 58 -15.45 0.53 5.02
CA TYR A 58 -15.43 -0.89 4.69
C TYR A 58 -15.88 -1.71 5.89
N GLY A 59 -17.20 -1.82 6.08
CA GLY A 59 -17.75 -2.46 7.28
C GLY A 59 -17.45 -1.62 8.52
N ASP A 60 -16.70 -2.18 9.47
CA ASP A 60 -16.32 -1.53 10.72
C ASP A 60 -15.00 -0.74 10.64
N SER A 61 -14.31 -0.77 9.49
CA SER A 61 -13.11 0.04 9.24
C SER A 61 -13.35 1.13 8.20
N SER A 62 -12.40 2.05 8.07
CA SER A 62 -12.38 3.04 6.99
C SER A 62 -10.95 3.27 6.51
N VAL A 63 -10.82 3.76 5.27
CA VAL A 63 -9.54 4.05 4.64
C VAL A 63 -9.59 5.44 4.01
N THR A 64 -8.60 6.27 4.31
CA THR A 64 -8.35 7.52 3.58
C THR A 64 -7.70 7.18 2.24
N GLN A 65 -8.33 7.59 1.14
CA GLN A 65 -7.84 7.33 -0.21
C GLN A 65 -7.97 8.55 -1.13
N LEU A 66 -7.24 8.52 -2.23
CA LEU A 66 -7.39 9.46 -3.35
C LEU A 66 -8.24 8.81 -4.45
N ILE A 67 -9.41 9.37 -4.75
CA ILE A 67 -10.19 8.96 -5.92
C ILE A 67 -9.80 9.85 -7.09
N LEU A 68 -9.24 9.28 -8.17
CA LEU A 68 -8.83 10.05 -9.34
C LEU A 68 -10.00 10.83 -9.94
N SER A 69 -9.73 12.06 -10.38
CA SER A 69 -10.67 12.82 -11.20
C SER A 69 -10.93 12.09 -12.53
N PRO A 70 -12.15 12.12 -13.07
CA PRO A 70 -12.46 11.52 -14.38
C PRO A 70 -11.92 12.34 -15.57
N GLU A 71 -11.02 13.29 -15.33
CA GLU A 71 -10.51 14.22 -16.34
C GLU A 71 -9.17 13.76 -16.92
N ASP A 72 -8.92 14.08 -18.18
CA ASP A 72 -7.64 13.81 -18.84
C ASP A 72 -6.49 14.44 -18.04
N GLY A 73 -5.50 13.63 -17.66
CA GLY A 73 -4.34 14.09 -16.89
C GLY A 73 -4.46 13.94 -15.37
N ALA A 74 -5.54 13.37 -14.85
CA ALA A 74 -5.67 13.02 -13.44
C ALA A 74 -4.58 12.06 -12.95
N LEU A 75 -3.98 11.28 -13.85
CA LEU A 75 -2.78 10.49 -13.60
C LEU A 75 -1.79 10.70 -14.75
N SER A 76 -0.55 11.06 -14.43
CA SER A 76 0.51 11.20 -15.42
C SER A 76 1.84 10.65 -14.91
N VAL A 77 2.60 10.04 -15.81
CA VAL A 77 3.97 9.59 -15.54
C VAL A 77 4.92 10.77 -15.75
N LEU A 78 5.65 11.13 -14.69
CA LEU A 78 6.63 12.21 -14.71
C LEU A 78 8.04 11.69 -15.03
N ASP A 79 8.42 10.57 -14.43
CA ASP A 79 9.72 9.93 -14.62
C ASP A 79 9.59 8.42 -14.41
N ARG A 80 10.42 7.64 -15.10
CA ARG A 80 10.55 6.20 -14.87
C ARG A 80 11.71 5.85 -13.93
N GLY A 81 12.59 6.82 -13.63
CA GLY A 81 13.51 6.84 -12.50
C GLY A 81 14.38 5.61 -12.28
N GLU A 82 14.98 5.54 -11.08
CA GLU A 82 15.74 4.39 -10.54
C GLU A 82 14.89 3.54 -9.57
N GLY A 83 13.60 3.87 -9.43
CA GLY A 83 12.67 3.27 -8.48
C GLY A 83 12.68 3.91 -7.09
N ILE A 84 11.80 3.42 -6.22
CA ILE A 84 11.74 3.78 -4.79
C ILE A 84 12.44 2.69 -3.97
N GLN A 85 13.09 3.06 -2.86
CA GLN A 85 13.64 2.08 -1.94
C GLN A 85 12.62 1.79 -0.84
N PRO A 86 12.36 0.51 -0.51
CA PRO A 86 11.45 0.17 0.58
C PRO A 86 12.03 0.62 1.93
N ALA A 87 11.17 0.98 2.87
CA ALA A 87 11.57 1.10 4.26
C ALA A 87 11.88 -0.29 4.82
N ILE A 88 13.07 -0.46 5.39
CA ILE A 88 13.43 -1.71 6.07
C ILE A 88 12.86 -1.65 7.48
N LEU A 89 11.94 -2.56 7.78
CA LEU A 89 11.29 -2.69 9.08
C LEU A 89 11.57 -4.07 9.66
N GLN A 90 11.42 -4.16 10.98
CA GLN A 90 11.31 -5.43 11.68
C GLN A 90 9.85 -5.76 11.94
N THR A 91 9.49 -7.05 12.08
CA THR A 91 8.09 -7.43 12.36
C THR A 91 7.56 -6.82 13.66
N GLY A 92 8.41 -6.67 14.67
CA GLY A 92 8.09 -5.99 15.93
C GLY A 92 7.93 -4.47 15.84
N ASP A 93 8.28 -3.83 14.71
CA ASP A 93 7.98 -2.41 14.47
C ASP A 93 6.49 -2.18 14.13
N LEU A 94 5.74 -3.25 13.85
CA LEU A 94 4.31 -3.22 13.51
C LEU A 94 3.45 -3.98 14.55
N PRO A 95 3.41 -3.52 15.82
CA PRO A 95 2.67 -4.24 16.86
C PRO A 95 1.16 -4.20 16.60
N GLU A 96 0.47 -5.34 16.74
CA GLU A 96 -1.01 -5.36 16.75
C GLU A 96 -1.59 -4.57 17.93
N THR A 97 -0.84 -4.48 19.03
CA THR A 97 -1.28 -3.82 20.28
C THR A 97 -1.25 -2.28 20.21
N ASP A 98 -0.57 -1.70 19.22
CA ASP A 98 -0.54 -0.25 19.02
C ASP A 98 -0.80 0.07 17.54
N PRO A 99 -2.09 0.10 17.13
CA PRO A 99 -2.47 0.32 15.75
C PRO A 99 -1.90 1.62 15.18
N MET A 100 -1.70 2.67 15.98
CA MET A 100 -1.21 3.95 15.48
C MET A 100 0.28 3.90 15.09
N VAL A 101 1.06 3.00 15.70
CA VAL A 101 2.42 2.72 15.24
C VAL A 101 2.39 1.95 13.93
N SER A 102 1.51 0.96 13.78
CA SER A 102 1.44 0.17 12.54
C SER A 102 0.82 0.95 11.37
N GLU A 103 -0.20 1.77 11.64
CA GLU A 103 -1.01 2.52 10.67
C GLU A 103 -0.16 3.52 9.86
N HIS A 104 0.91 4.06 10.43
CA HIS A 104 1.76 4.99 9.69
C HIS A 104 2.54 4.36 8.52
N TRP A 105 2.56 3.03 8.43
CA TRP A 105 3.16 2.29 7.32
C TRP A 105 2.12 1.76 6.33
N GLU A 106 0.83 2.00 6.56
CA GLU A 106 -0.22 1.63 5.62
C GLU A 106 0.03 2.30 4.27
N SER A 107 -0.08 1.53 3.18
CA SER A 107 0.16 1.99 1.80
C SER A 107 1.60 2.47 1.50
N VAL A 108 2.56 2.27 2.41
CA VAL A 108 3.98 2.54 2.20
C VAL A 108 4.69 1.27 1.73
N LEU A 109 5.62 1.39 0.78
CA LEU A 109 6.48 0.27 0.40
C LEU A 109 7.46 -0.05 1.54
N VAL A 110 7.28 -1.22 2.14
CA VAL A 110 8.11 -1.74 3.23
C VAL A 110 8.72 -3.09 2.86
N LYS A 111 9.79 -3.46 3.58
CA LYS A 111 10.45 -4.76 3.42
C LYS A 111 10.93 -5.27 4.77
N PHE A 112 10.55 -6.51 5.09
CA PHE A 112 11.18 -7.29 6.15
C PHE A 112 12.39 -8.04 5.59
N VAL A 113 13.44 -8.18 6.40
CA VAL A 113 14.65 -8.91 6.01
C VAL A 113 14.61 -10.28 6.66
N GLU A 114 14.53 -11.31 5.82
CA GLU A 114 14.55 -12.73 6.24
C GLU A 114 13.48 -13.10 7.29
N PRO A 115 12.19 -12.69 7.15
CA PRO A 115 11.15 -13.14 8.05
C PRO A 115 10.84 -14.63 7.84
N GLU A 116 10.41 -15.32 8.90
CA GLU A 116 9.90 -16.67 8.84
C GLU A 116 8.37 -16.69 8.93
N ILE A 117 7.72 -17.59 8.20
CA ILE A 117 6.29 -17.85 8.39
C ILE A 117 6.12 -18.67 9.67
N VAL A 118 5.48 -18.10 10.68
CA VAL A 118 5.23 -18.76 11.96
C VAL A 118 3.83 -19.39 12.05
N ASN A 119 2.86 -18.89 11.27
CA ASN A 119 1.56 -19.52 11.10
C ASN A 119 0.99 -19.25 9.69
N VAL A 120 0.55 -20.30 9.00
CA VAL A 120 -0.02 -20.24 7.64
C VAL A 120 -1.54 -20.07 7.61
N ASP A 121 -2.19 -20.07 8.77
CA ASP A 121 -3.64 -19.95 8.90
C ASP A 121 -3.99 -19.15 10.16
N VAL A 122 -4.04 -17.83 10.00
CA VAL A 122 -4.59 -16.91 11.02
C VAL A 122 -6.02 -16.46 10.68
N GLY A 123 -6.65 -17.06 9.68
CA GLY A 123 -7.93 -16.62 9.13
C GLY A 123 -7.77 -15.71 7.90
N ASP A 124 -8.87 -15.48 7.19
CA ASP A 124 -8.99 -14.58 6.03
C ASP A 124 -7.96 -14.76 4.88
N GLY A 125 -7.23 -15.88 4.88
CA GLY A 125 -6.17 -16.15 3.90
C GLY A 125 -4.82 -15.53 4.26
N ASP A 126 -4.69 -14.96 5.45
CA ASP A 126 -3.49 -14.28 5.93
C ASP A 126 -2.51 -15.24 6.60
N TRP A 127 -1.23 -14.86 6.57
CA TRP A 127 -0.13 -15.56 7.23
C TRP A 127 0.49 -14.68 8.31
N LEU A 128 0.88 -15.31 9.41
CA LEU A 128 1.70 -14.69 10.44
C LEU A 128 3.17 -14.89 10.10
N VAL A 129 3.91 -13.79 10.04
CA VAL A 129 5.36 -13.77 9.79
C VAL A 129 6.08 -13.10 10.96
N ASP A 130 7.26 -13.59 11.31
CA ASP A 130 8.09 -13.04 12.39
C ASP A 130 9.58 -13.12 12.01
N ASP A 131 10.34 -12.06 12.25
CA ASP A 131 11.80 -12.02 12.10
C ASP A 131 12.55 -12.13 13.46
N GLY A 132 11.81 -12.37 14.54
CA GLY A 132 12.32 -12.52 15.91
C GLY A 132 12.48 -11.21 16.67
N SER A 133 12.14 -10.06 16.08
CA SER A 133 12.18 -8.74 16.74
C SER A 133 11.02 -8.49 17.71
N GLY A 134 9.91 -9.24 17.61
CA GLY A 134 8.79 -9.12 18.53
C GLY A 134 7.55 -9.86 18.06
N THR A 135 6.69 -10.23 19.01
CA THR A 135 5.36 -10.77 18.71
C THR A 135 4.53 -9.71 18.00
N VAL A 136 4.23 -9.99 16.73
CA VAL A 136 3.10 -9.42 16.01
C VAL A 136 1.83 -9.69 16.79
#